data_AF-A0A9P9DEH5-F1
#
_entry.id   AF-A0A9P9DEH5-F1
#
_cell.length_a   1.000
_cell.length_b   1.000
_cell.length_c   1.000
_cell.angle_alpha   90.00
_cell.angle_beta   90.00
_cell.angle_gamma   90.00
#
_symmetry.space_group_name_H-M   'P 1'
#
loop_
_entity.id
_entity.type
_entity.pdbx_description
1 polymer ?
#
loop_
_entity_poly.entity_id
_entity_poly.type
_entity_poly.pdbx_seq_one_letter_code
_entity_poly.pdbx_strand_id
1 'polypeptide(L)'
;MKVTFVVAALFAAIAAAAPVADPVAEPVPELAGEIDARQARNIRVVLADDQTDTAVQSNIPANGSRVQIRSRFGSLGSGVPANRAGVVSGTGTCRIFSDANASRLVATIRNGAADVRFTRQSLQNGVIVCQ
;
A
#
# COMPACT_ATOMS: atom_id res chain seq x y z
N MET A 1 26.72 43.45 -40.81
CA MET A 1 25.58 43.18 -39.91
C MET A 1 26.11 43.20 -38.48
N LYS A 2 25.55 44.07 -37.63
CA LYS A 2 25.79 44.13 -36.17
C LYS A 2 25.04 42.98 -35.52
N VAL A 3 25.68 42.21 -34.63
CA VAL A 3 25.14 41.93 -33.29
C VAL A 3 26.33 41.83 -32.32
N THR A 4 26.32 42.77 -31.39
CA THR A 4 27.14 42.89 -30.19
C THR A 4 26.51 42.07 -29.06
N PHE A 5 27.28 41.84 -28.00
CA PHE A 5 26.93 41.68 -26.58
C PHE A 5 27.54 40.39 -25.99
N VAL A 6 28.20 40.35 -24.83
CA VAL A 6 28.90 41.28 -23.91
C VAL A 6 29.01 40.47 -22.60
N VAL A 7 30.22 40.39 -22.02
CA VAL A 7 30.57 40.54 -20.57
C VAL A 7 29.76 39.68 -19.56
N ALA A 8 30.30 39.05 -18.51
CA ALA A 8 31.39 39.33 -17.58
C ALA A 8 31.84 37.98 -16.98
N ALA A 9 33.12 37.66 -16.87
CA ALA A 9 33.96 37.99 -15.72
C ALA A 9 33.23 37.95 -14.36
N LEU A 10 33.74 37.18 -13.40
CA LEU A 10 34.60 37.70 -12.33
C LEU A 10 34.43 36.89 -11.01
N PHE A 11 35.51 36.20 -10.60
CA PHE A 11 36.04 36.11 -9.21
C PHE A 11 35.19 35.39 -8.15
N ALA A 12 35.71 34.88 -7.03
CA ALA A 12 37.04 34.58 -6.52
C ALA A 12 36.87 33.69 -5.28
N ALA A 13 37.98 33.09 -4.84
CA ALA A 13 38.17 32.26 -3.67
C ALA A 13 37.86 32.93 -2.32
N ILE A 14 37.82 32.14 -1.24
CA ILE A 14 38.71 32.20 -0.05
C ILE A 14 38.06 31.55 1.19
N ALA A 15 38.71 30.48 1.63
CA ALA A 15 39.17 30.12 2.98
C ALA A 15 38.26 30.02 4.23
N ALA A 16 38.75 29.10 5.07
CA ALA A 16 38.87 29.14 6.53
C ALA A 16 37.65 28.70 7.35
N ALA A 17 37.78 27.56 8.04
CA ALA A 17 38.31 27.52 9.41
C ALA A 17 37.92 26.17 10.06
N ALA A 18 38.89 25.48 10.65
CA ALA A 18 38.62 24.52 11.72
C ALA A 18 38.48 25.28 13.05
N PRO A 19 37.67 24.78 14.00
CA PRO A 19 38.29 24.36 15.24
C PRO A 19 37.75 23.03 15.81
N VAL A 20 38.61 22.45 16.64
CA VAL A 20 38.54 21.19 17.39
C VAL A 20 37.64 21.34 18.64
N ALA A 21 36.76 20.38 18.92
CA ALA A 21 36.30 20.00 20.28
C ALA A 21 35.40 18.73 20.28
N ASP A 22 35.92 17.65 20.88
CA ASP A 22 35.25 16.46 21.45
C ASP A 22 34.20 16.81 22.55
N PRO A 23 33.40 15.89 23.17
CA PRO A 23 33.17 14.44 22.95
C PRO A 23 31.66 13.99 23.00
N VAL A 24 31.41 12.71 22.68
CA VAL A 24 30.19 11.87 22.97
C VAL A 24 28.86 12.59 23.27
N ALA A 25 28.01 12.71 22.26
CA ALA A 25 26.56 12.64 22.44
C ALA A 25 26.09 11.33 21.82
N GLU A 26 25.49 10.48 22.64
CA GLU A 26 24.90 9.21 22.25
C GLU A 26 23.99 9.38 21.02
N PRO A 27 23.97 8.42 20.07
CA PRO A 27 23.05 8.48 18.96
C PRO A 27 21.62 8.49 19.52
N VAL A 28 20.93 9.61 19.32
CA VAL A 28 19.48 9.68 19.43
C VAL A 28 18.93 8.54 18.57
N PRO A 29 18.13 7.59 19.11
CA PRO A 29 17.60 6.52 18.30
C PRO A 29 16.60 7.11 17.31
N GLU A 30 17.12 7.45 16.13
CA GLU A 30 16.38 7.76 14.92
C GLU A 30 15.48 6.58 14.60
N LEU A 31 14.17 6.82 14.63
CA LEU A 31 13.22 6.61 13.51
C LEU A 31 13.32 5.30 12.67
N ALA A 32 13.97 4.24 13.16
CA ALA A 32 14.17 2.99 12.44
C ALA A 32 13.17 1.90 12.87
N GLY A 33 12.50 2.07 14.01
CA GLY A 33 11.56 1.08 14.55
C GLY A 33 10.16 1.10 13.92
N GLU A 34 9.72 2.21 13.32
CA GLU A 34 8.36 2.31 12.73
C GLU A 34 8.26 1.73 11.32
N ILE A 35 9.36 1.62 10.58
CA ILE A 35 9.36 1.01 9.25
C ILE A 35 9.22 -0.51 9.38
N ASP A 36 9.94 -1.13 10.33
CA ASP A 36 9.92 -2.57 10.57
C ASP A 36 8.55 -3.08 11.08
N ALA A 37 7.85 -2.29 11.91
CA ALA A 37 6.51 -2.68 12.38
C ALA A 37 5.43 -2.68 11.27
N ARG A 38 5.63 -1.90 10.20
CA ARG A 38 4.80 -1.94 8.98
C ARG A 38 5.24 -3.04 8.01
N GLN A 39 6.42 -3.64 8.22
CA GLN A 39 6.89 -4.78 7.47
C GLN A 39 6.26 -6.06 8.05
N ALA A 40 5.30 -6.60 7.29
CA ALA A 40 4.81 -7.98 7.36
C ALA A 40 3.77 -8.37 8.44
N ARG A 41 2.86 -7.47 8.85
CA ARG A 41 1.54 -7.93 9.31
C ARG A 41 0.71 -8.35 8.09
N ASN A 42 0.13 -9.55 8.12
CA ASN A 42 -0.77 -10.03 7.08
C ASN A 42 -2.19 -10.18 7.64
N ILE A 43 -3.19 -9.79 6.85
CA ILE A 43 -4.60 -10.05 7.13
C ILE A 43 -5.06 -11.15 6.18
N ARG A 44 -5.63 -12.22 6.74
CA ARG A 44 -6.24 -13.29 5.95
C ARG A 44 -7.65 -12.87 5.56
N VAL A 45 -7.85 -12.64 4.27
CA VAL A 45 -9.12 -12.20 3.70
C VAL A 45 -9.77 -13.34 2.94
N VAL A 46 -11.10 -13.46 3.05
CA VAL A 46 -11.93 -14.32 2.22
C VAL A 46 -12.73 -13.48 1.23
N LEU A 47 -12.80 -13.95 -0.02
CA LEU A 47 -13.79 -13.53 -1.01
C LEU A 47 -14.63 -14.74 -1.40
N ALA A 48 -15.94 -14.56 -1.52
CA ALA A 48 -16.86 -15.63 -1.88
C ALA A 48 -17.85 -15.19 -2.96
N ASP A 49 -18.27 -16.16 -3.77
CA ASP A 49 -19.37 -16.10 -4.71
C ASP A 49 -20.47 -17.07 -4.26
N ASP A 50 -21.49 -16.54 -3.61
CA ASP A 50 -22.60 -17.35 -3.07
C ASP A 50 -23.49 -17.94 -4.15
N GLN A 51 -23.38 -17.49 -5.41
CA GLN A 51 -24.11 -18.13 -6.50
C GLN A 51 -23.51 -19.48 -6.92
N THR A 52 -22.24 -19.72 -6.59
CA THR A 52 -21.50 -20.93 -6.94
C THR A 52 -20.93 -21.65 -5.72
N ASP A 53 -21.35 -21.24 -4.51
CA ASP A 53 -20.88 -21.74 -3.22
C ASP A 53 -19.34 -21.82 -3.10
N THR A 54 -18.63 -20.90 -3.79
CA THR A 54 -17.17 -20.91 -3.86
C THR A 54 -16.59 -19.80 -3.00
N ALA A 55 -15.56 -20.11 -2.22
CA ALA A 55 -14.83 -19.13 -1.40
C ALA A 55 -13.33 -19.34 -1.50
N VAL A 56 -12.58 -18.25 -1.62
CA VAL A 56 -11.10 -18.27 -1.70
C VAL A 56 -10.54 -17.34 -0.64
N GLN A 57 -9.48 -17.80 0.03
CA GLN A 57 -8.81 -17.06 1.09
C GLN A 57 -7.38 -16.74 0.69
N SER A 58 -6.92 -15.54 1.01
CA SER A 58 -5.52 -15.14 0.78
C SER A 58 -5.01 -14.25 1.89
N ASN A 59 -3.71 -14.34 2.15
CA ASN A 59 -3.00 -13.41 3.02
C ASN A 59 -2.68 -12.14 2.24
N ILE A 60 -3.06 -11.00 2.79
CA ILE A 60 -2.84 -9.68 2.21
C ILE A 60 -1.97 -8.87 3.18
N PRO A 61 -0.85 -8.28 2.72
CA PRO A 61 -0.02 -7.42 3.55
C PRO A 61 -0.81 -6.19 4.05
N ALA A 62 -0.77 -5.96 5.35
CA ALA A 62 -1.40 -4.83 6.04
C ALA A 62 -0.45 -3.63 6.12
N ASN A 63 0.16 -3.27 4.99
CA ASN A 63 1.11 -2.17 4.87
C ASN A 63 0.57 -1.02 4.00
N GLY A 64 -0.72 -1.05 3.66
CA GLY A 64 -1.35 -0.08 2.76
C GLY A 64 -1.04 -0.27 1.28
N SER A 65 -0.30 -1.32 0.89
CA SER A 65 -0.04 -1.60 -0.51
C SER A 65 -1.31 -2.04 -1.25
N ARG A 66 -1.38 -1.71 -2.55
CA ARG A 66 -2.43 -2.21 -3.44
C ARG A 66 -2.08 -3.60 -3.91
N VAL A 67 -2.90 -4.58 -3.55
CA VAL A 67 -2.75 -5.97 -3.97
C VAL A 67 -3.80 -6.30 -5.00
N GLN A 68 -3.37 -6.78 -6.16
CA GLN A 68 -4.27 -7.18 -7.23
C GLN A 68 -5.16 -8.36 -6.79
N ILE A 69 -6.47 -8.23 -6.96
CA ILE A 69 -7.42 -9.26 -6.54
C ILE A 69 -7.26 -10.52 -7.39
N ARG A 70 -7.08 -10.38 -8.70
CA ARG A 70 -6.89 -11.51 -9.62
C ARG A 70 -5.71 -12.42 -9.25
N SER A 71 -4.60 -11.85 -8.77
CA SER A 71 -3.41 -12.65 -8.44
C SER A 71 -3.57 -13.46 -7.15
N ARG A 72 -4.48 -13.03 -6.26
CA ARG A 72 -4.71 -13.67 -4.95
C ARG A 72 -5.97 -14.53 -4.90
N PHE A 73 -6.98 -14.18 -5.70
CA PHE A 73 -8.32 -14.76 -5.65
C PHE A 73 -8.78 -15.30 -7.02
N GLY A 74 -7.87 -15.45 -7.99
CA GLY A 74 -8.19 -15.98 -9.34
C GLY A 74 -8.88 -17.34 -9.35
N SER A 75 -8.70 -18.14 -8.30
CA SER A 75 -9.37 -19.44 -8.12
C SER A 75 -10.89 -19.35 -7.91
N LEU A 76 -11.47 -18.16 -7.70
CA LEU A 76 -12.93 -17.96 -7.72
C LEU A 76 -13.54 -18.13 -9.11
N GLY A 77 -12.71 -18.12 -10.16
CA GLY A 77 -13.13 -18.29 -11.55
C GLY A 77 -12.84 -17.09 -12.43
N SER A 78 -13.24 -17.21 -13.70
CA SER A 78 -13.04 -16.14 -14.69
C SER A 78 -13.77 -14.86 -14.26
N GLY A 79 -13.04 -13.74 -14.21
CA GLY A 79 -13.59 -12.45 -13.75
C GLY A 79 -13.51 -12.23 -12.23
N VAL A 80 -13.13 -13.25 -11.44
CA VAL A 80 -13.18 -13.21 -9.97
C VAL A 80 -14.54 -12.68 -9.50
N PRO A 81 -15.65 -13.38 -9.83
CA PRO A 81 -16.96 -12.99 -9.34
C PRO A 81 -16.98 -13.10 -7.82
N ALA A 82 -17.48 -12.08 -7.13
CA ALA A 82 -17.68 -12.11 -5.69
C ALA A 82 -18.87 -11.26 -5.29
N ASN A 83 -19.52 -11.63 -4.20
CA ASN A 83 -20.62 -10.90 -3.56
C ASN A 83 -20.52 -10.90 -2.03
N ARG A 84 -19.51 -11.55 -1.46
CA ARG A 84 -19.22 -11.51 -0.03
C ARG A 84 -17.72 -11.43 0.22
N ALA A 85 -17.33 -10.69 1.25
CA ALA A 85 -15.95 -10.58 1.70
C ALA A 85 -15.88 -10.56 3.24
N GLY A 86 -14.79 -11.07 3.80
CA GLY A 86 -14.59 -11.11 5.24
C GLY A 86 -13.12 -11.18 5.65
N VAL A 87 -12.84 -10.84 6.91
CA VAL A 87 -11.53 -11.07 7.52
C VAL A 87 -11.60 -12.35 8.32
N VAL A 88 -10.81 -13.35 7.94
CA VAL A 88 -10.74 -14.65 8.60
C VAL A 88 -9.80 -14.60 9.80
N SER A 89 -8.67 -13.92 9.66
CA SER A 89 -7.70 -13.74 10.74
C SER A 89 -6.77 -12.55 10.48
N GLY A 90 -6.04 -12.11 11.51
CA GLY A 90 -5.20 -10.91 11.48
C GLY A 90 -5.95 -9.66 11.95
N THR A 91 -5.22 -8.63 12.36
CA THR A 91 -5.78 -7.37 12.85
C THR A 91 -5.71 -6.29 11.79
N GLY A 92 -6.77 -5.50 11.65
CA GLY A 92 -6.79 -4.34 10.77
C GLY A 92 -8.07 -4.25 9.94
N THR A 93 -8.02 -3.40 8.93
CA THR A 93 -9.10 -3.09 8.00
C THR A 93 -8.61 -3.27 6.57
N CYS A 94 -9.42 -3.91 5.73
CA CYS A 94 -9.17 -4.01 4.30
C CYS A 94 -10.28 -3.35 3.50
N ARG A 95 -9.88 -2.59 2.49
CA ARG A 95 -10.77 -1.94 1.53
C ARG A 95 -10.62 -2.63 0.18
N ILE A 96 -11.74 -3.01 -0.40
CA ILE A 96 -11.82 -3.73 -1.67
C ILE A 96 -12.35 -2.76 -2.71
N PHE A 97 -11.65 -2.67 -3.84
CA PHE A 97 -12.00 -1.79 -4.96
C PHE A 97 -12.19 -2.61 -6.23
N SER A 98 -13.13 -2.21 -7.09
CA SER A 98 -13.39 -2.91 -8.36
C SER A 98 -12.39 -2.56 -9.48
N ASP A 99 -11.57 -1.54 -9.27
CA ASP A 99 -10.59 -1.02 -10.24
C ASP A 99 -9.18 -0.93 -9.67
N ALA A 100 -8.19 -0.91 -10.56
CA ALA A 100 -6.77 -0.94 -10.19
C ALA A 100 -6.27 0.35 -9.54
N ASN A 101 -6.99 1.47 -9.74
CA ASN A 101 -6.62 2.78 -9.20
C ASN A 101 -7.13 2.98 -7.77
N ALA A 102 -7.94 2.05 -7.25
CA ALA A 102 -8.62 2.15 -5.97
C ALA A 102 -9.60 3.34 -5.90
N SER A 103 -10.33 3.60 -6.98
CA SER A 103 -11.27 4.72 -7.07
C SER A 103 -12.72 4.33 -6.74
N ARG A 104 -13.13 3.09 -7.03
CA ARG A 104 -14.49 2.57 -6.84
C ARG A 104 -14.48 1.55 -5.71
N LEU A 105 -14.85 2.00 -4.51
CA LEU A 105 -14.96 1.16 -3.33
C LEU A 105 -16.13 0.19 -3.47
N VAL A 106 -15.87 -1.09 -3.25
CA VAL A 106 -16.87 -2.18 -3.25
C VAL A 106 -17.27 -2.53 -1.83
N ALA A 107 -16.29 -2.72 -0.95
CA ALA A 107 -16.53 -3.12 0.43
C ALA A 107 -15.37 -2.69 1.34
N THR A 108 -15.67 -2.53 2.63
CA THR A 108 -14.68 -2.38 3.69
C THR A 108 -14.92 -3.46 4.73
N ILE A 109 -13.92 -4.31 4.96
CA ILE A 109 -13.97 -5.42 5.92
C ILE A 109 -12.97 -5.16 7.04
N ARG A 110 -13.29 -5.61 8.25
CA ARG A 110 -12.43 -5.41 9.44
C ARG A 110 -12.44 -6.66 10.30
N ASN A 111 -11.36 -6.88 11.03
CA ASN A 111 -11.28 -7.98 11.98
C ASN A 111 -12.38 -7.90 13.05
N GLY A 112 -12.96 -9.05 13.42
CA GLY A 112 -14.02 -9.15 14.42
C GLY A 112 -15.41 -8.69 13.97
N ALA A 113 -15.56 -8.22 12.73
CA ALA A 113 -16.87 -7.95 12.14
C ALA A 113 -17.40 -9.16 11.35
N ALA A 114 -18.72 -9.19 11.15
CA ALA A 114 -19.34 -10.13 10.22
C ALA A 114 -18.90 -9.86 8.77
N ASP A 115 -19.01 -10.88 7.93
CA ASP A 115 -18.77 -10.76 6.49
C ASP A 115 -19.66 -9.68 5.86
N VAL A 116 -19.06 -8.89 4.97
CA VAL A 116 -19.75 -7.85 4.22
C VAL A 116 -20.27 -8.42 2.92
N ARG A 117 -21.57 -8.21 2.67
CA ARG A 117 -22.24 -8.57 1.41
C ARG A 117 -22.36 -7.35 0.50
N PHE A 118 -22.22 -7.57 -0.80
CA PHE A 118 -22.31 -6.53 -1.83
C PHE A 118 -22.88 -7.11 -3.13
N THR A 119 -23.27 -6.24 -4.07
CA THR A 119 -23.74 -6.66 -5.40
C THR A 119 -22.67 -7.50 -6.09
N ARG A 120 -23.06 -8.70 -6.57
CA ARG A 120 -22.15 -9.59 -7.29
C ARG A 120 -21.53 -8.86 -8.48
N GLN A 121 -20.21 -8.85 -8.54
CA GLN A 121 -19.49 -8.17 -9.62
C GLN A 121 -18.15 -8.83 -9.89
N SER A 122 -17.59 -8.53 -11.07
CA SER A 122 -16.24 -8.92 -11.46
C SER A 122 -15.21 -8.06 -10.73
N LEU A 123 -14.31 -8.69 -9.99
CA LEU A 123 -13.20 -8.03 -9.31
C LEU A 123 -11.85 -8.28 -10.00
N GLN A 124 -11.87 -8.75 -11.26
CA GLN A 124 -10.67 -9.12 -12.03
C GLN A 124 -9.61 -8.02 -12.11
N ASN A 125 -10.05 -6.76 -12.22
CA ASN A 125 -9.18 -5.58 -12.31
C ASN A 125 -9.10 -4.82 -10.98
N GLY A 126 -9.70 -5.37 -9.92
CA GLY A 126 -9.80 -4.74 -8.63
C GLY A 126 -8.55 -4.93 -7.78
N VAL A 127 -8.42 -4.08 -6.78
CA VAL A 127 -7.35 -4.15 -5.78
C VAL A 127 -7.93 -4.21 -4.38
N ILE A 128 -7.18 -4.85 -3.49
CA ILE A 128 -7.42 -4.83 -2.05
C ILE A 128 -6.27 -4.11 -1.35
N VAL A 129 -6.62 -3.25 -0.39
CA VAL A 129 -5.68 -2.46 0.41
C VAL A 129 -5.97 -2.71 1.88
N CYS A 130 -5.00 -3.18 2.64
CA CYS A 130 -5.14 -3.53 4.05
C CYS A 130 -4.20 -2.68 4.94
N GLN A 131 -4.67 -2.33 6.14
CA GLN A 131 -3.96 -1.54 7.16
C GLN A 131 -4.30 -2.01 8.57
#